data_AF-F9DHW0-F1
#
_entry.id   AF-F9DHW0-F1
#
_cell.length_a   1.000
_cell.length_b   1.000
_cell.length_c   1.000
_cell.angle_alpha   90.00
_cell.angle_beta   90.00
_cell.angle_gamma   90.00
#
_symmetry.space_group_name_H-M   'P 1'
#
loop_
_entity.id
_entity.type
_entity.pdbx_description
1 polymer ?
#
loop_
_entity_poly.entity_id
_entity_poly.type
_entity_poly.pdbx_seq_one_letter_code
_entity_poly.pdbx_strand_id
1 'polypeptide(L)' 'MDEWVKQAIESKIQPLVKMASTIRAYKTYILAWYDHYITNGTIEGINNKIKVLKRQIYGFRNEEYFTLRLYALHDRRLRI' A
#
# COMPACT_ATOMS: atom_id res chain seq x y z
N MET A 1 -9.83 -5.24 -20.10
CA MET A 1 -8.67 -4.59 -19.47
C MET A 1 -7.68 -4.10 -20.51
N ASP A 2 -7.35 -4.91 -21.52
CA ASP A 2 -6.36 -4.55 -22.53
C ASP A 2 -6.81 -3.36 -23.41
N GLU A 3 -8.10 -3.28 -23.75
CA GLU A 3 -8.67 -2.15 -24.49
C GLU A 3 -8.54 -0.82 -23.74
N TRP A 4 -8.84 -0.81 -22.44
CA TRP A 4 -8.69 0.38 -21.60
C TRP A 4 -7.21 0.79 -21.46
N VAL A 5 -6.29 -0.18 -21.33
CA VAL A 5 -4.84 0.11 -21.29
C VAL A 5 -4.38 0.75 -22.59
N LYS A 6 -4.88 0.27 -23.74
CA LYS A 6 -4.60 0.84 -25.06
C LYS A 6 -5.09 2.30 -25.14
N GLN A 7 -6.34 2.56 -24.78
CA GLN A 7 -6.91 3.92 -24.74
C GLN A 7 -6.13 4.86 -23.80
N ALA A 8 -5.73 4.37 -22.63
CA ALA A 8 -4.94 5.14 -21.68
C ALA A 8 -3.54 5.50 -22.22
N ILE A 9 -2.90 4.58 -22.95
CA ILE A 9 -1.63 4.83 -23.63
C ILE A 9 -1.81 5.86 -24.77
N GLU A 10 -2.85 5.69 -25.58
CA GLU A 10 -3.17 6.57 -26.71
C GLU A 10 -3.54 8.00 -26.27
N SER A 11 -4.07 8.17 -25.06
CA SER A 11 -4.40 9.48 -24.48
C SER A 11 -3.18 10.41 -24.32
N LYS A 12 -1.95 9.86 -24.29
CA LYS A 12 -0.68 10.57 -24.03
C LYS A 12 -0.63 11.35 -22.71
N ILE A 13 -1.59 11.15 -21.81
CA ILE A 13 -1.60 11.73 -20.47
C ILE A 13 -0.63 10.91 -19.61
N GLN A 14 0.54 11.46 -19.33
CA GLN A 14 1.65 10.75 -18.66
C GLN A 14 1.24 10.00 -17.37
N PRO A 15 0.44 10.60 -16.45
CA PRO A 15 -0.08 9.87 -15.30
C PRO A 15 -0.90 8.62 -15.64
N LEU A 16 -1.76 8.71 -16.66
CA LEU A 16 -2.60 7.59 -17.12
C LEU A 16 -1.77 6.51 -17.81
N VAL A 17 -0.80 6.89 -18.62
CA VAL A 17 0.14 5.95 -19.27
C VAL A 17 0.90 5.14 -18.21
N LYS A 18 1.40 5.80 -17.15
CA LYS A 18 2.11 5.15 -16.04
C LYS A 18 1.19 4.21 -15.24
N MET A 19 -0.03 4.65 -14.97
CA MET A 19 -1.05 3.83 -14.30
C MET A 19 -1.38 2.58 -15.13
N ALA A 20 -1.64 2.75 -16.42
CA ALA A 20 -1.96 1.65 -17.33
C ALA A 20 -0.81 0.63 -17.43
N SER A 21 0.44 1.12 -17.47
CA SER A 21 1.63 0.27 -17.47
C SER A 21 1.75 -0.55 -16.18
N THR A 22 1.47 0.07 -15.02
CA THR A 22 1.48 -0.59 -13.72
C THR A 22 0.39 -1.66 -13.65
N ILE A 23 -0.85 -1.32 -14.03
CA ILE A 23 -1.98 -2.26 -14.03
C ILE A 23 -1.68 -3.46 -14.94
N ARG A 24 -1.11 -3.23 -16.13
CA ARG A 24 -0.72 -4.28 -17.04
C ARG A 24 0.35 -5.21 -16.44
N ALA A 25 1.36 -4.65 -15.78
CA ALA A 25 2.42 -5.43 -15.14
C ALA A 25 1.89 -6.32 -13.99
N TYR A 26 0.93 -5.83 -13.21
CA TYR A 26 0.33 -6.57 -12.09
C TYR A 26 -0.98 -7.29 -12.41
N LYS A 27 -1.38 -7.35 -13.70
CA LYS A 27 -2.66 -7.92 -14.15
C LYS A 27 -2.93 -9.30 -13.59
N THR A 28 -1.94 -10.19 -13.61
CA THR A 28 -2.06 -11.57 -13.09
C THR A 28 -2.43 -11.58 -11.61
N TYR A 29 -1.81 -10.73 -10.79
CA TYR A 29 -2.10 -10.63 -9.35
C TYR A 29 -3.45 -10.00 -9.06
N ILE A 30 -3.87 -9.02 -9.87
CA ILE A 30 -5.20 -8.39 -9.76
C ILE A 30 -6.29 -9.42 -10.06
N LEU A 31 -6.09 -10.24 -11.10
CA LEU A 31 -7.06 -11.26 -11.51
C LEU A 31 -7.05 -12.49 -10.59
N ALA A 32 -5.91 -12.81 -9.95
CA ALA A 32 -5.81 -13.90 -8.98
C ALA A 32 -6.78 -13.76 -7.79
N TRP A 33 -7.31 -12.56 -7.53
CA TRP A 33 -8.34 -12.36 -6.53
C TRP A 33 -9.62 -13.16 -6.80
N TYR A 34 -9.97 -13.39 -8.07
CA TYR A 34 -11.16 -14.17 -8.44
C TYR A 34 -11.00 -15.66 -8.10
N ASP A 35 -9.77 -16.17 -8.10
CA ASP A 35 -9.45 -17.54 -7.70
C ASP A 35 -9.23 -17.63 -6.17
N HIS A 36 -8.70 -16.56 -5.57
CA HIS A 36 -8.36 -16.48 -4.16
C HIS A 36 -8.83 -15.15 -3.58
N TYR A 37 -9.89 -15.17 -2.77
CA TYR A 37 -10.50 -13.99 -2.13
C TYR A 37 -9.65 -13.40 -0.99
N ILE A 38 -8.37 -13.14 -1.25
CA ILE A 38 -7.44 -12.51 -0.30
C ILE A 38 -7.74 -11.01 -0.29
N THR A 39 -8.02 -10.46 0.90
CA THR A 39 -8.28 -9.03 1.07
C THR A 39 -7.01 -8.31 1.52
N ASN A 40 -6.80 -7.09 1.03
CA ASN A 40 -5.72 -6.21 1.50
C ASN A 40 -6.08 -5.48 2.81
N GLY A 41 -7.29 -5.66 3.36
CA GLY A 41 -7.79 -4.87 4.48
C GLY A 41 -6.94 -4.94 5.74
N THR A 42 -6.40 -6.11 6.09
CA THR A 42 -5.49 -6.23 7.25
C THR A 42 -4.18 -5.48 7.02
N ILE A 43 -3.62 -5.56 5.81
CA ILE A 43 -2.38 -4.87 5.44
C ILE A 43 -2.60 -3.35 5.42
N GLU A 44 -3.72 -2.89 4.88
CA GLU A 44 -4.13 -1.48 4.89
C GLU A 44 -4.33 -0.96 6.32
N GLY A 45 -4.94 -1.76 7.20
CA GLY A 45 -5.10 -1.44 8.62
C GLY A 45 -3.76 -1.26 9.33
N ILE A 46 -2.80 -2.15 9.08
CA ILE A 46 -1.42 -2.04 9.60
C ILE A 46 -0.76 -0.76 9.08
N ASN A 47 -0.82 -0.51 7.76
CA ASN A 47 -0.24 0.69 7.15
C ASN A 47 -0.82 1.98 7.73
N ASN A 48 -2.12 2.02 8.00
CA ASN A 48 -2.76 3.17 8.64
C ASN A 48 -2.26 3.38 10.08
N LYS A 49 -2.14 2.32 10.88
CA LYS A 49 -1.57 2.42 12.23
C LYS A 49 -0.12 2.94 12.20
N ILE A 50 0.70 2.44 11.28
CA ILE A 50 2.09 2.93 11.10
C ILE A 50 2.10 4.41 10.70
N LYS A 51 1.18 4.83 9.81
CA LYS A 51 1.06 6.21 9.38
C LYS A 51 0.63 7.14 10.52
N VAL A 52 -0.29 6.71 11.38
CA VAL A 52 -0.68 7.44 12.60
C VAL A 52 0.50 7.54 13.55
N LEU A 53 1.18 6.43 13.82
CA LEU A 53 2.38 6.41 14.64
C LEU A 53 3.39 7.43 14.11
N LYS A 54 3.75 7.41 12.82
CA LYS A 54 4.67 8.38 12.20
C LYS A 54 4.23 9.86 12.33
N ARG A 55 2.92 10.14 12.41
CA ARG A 55 2.39 11.51 12.56
C ARG A 55 2.45 12.03 14.00
N GLN A 56 2.35 11.16 15.00
CA GLN A 56 2.34 11.55 16.42
C GLN A 56 3.71 12.01 16.94
N ILE A 57 4.76 11.84 16.14
CA ILE A 57 6.15 12.02 16.51
C ILE A 57 6.76 12.99 15.53
N TYR A 58 7.33 14.07 16.07
CA TYR A 58 7.94 15.16 15.33
C TYR A 58 9.35 14.80 14.80
N GLY A 59 9.50 13.57 14.28
CA GLY A 59 10.76 12.99 13.80
C GLY A 59 11.31 11.92 14.74
N PHE A 60 11.78 10.82 14.16
CA PHE A 60 12.57 9.82 14.88
C PHE A 60 14.03 10.26 14.92
N ARG A 61 14.58 10.48 16.11
CA ARG A 61 16.02 10.65 16.30
C ARG A 61 16.80 9.34 16.15
N ASN A 62 16.15 8.21 16.35
CA ASN A 62 16.75 6.87 16.28
C ASN A 62 15.78 5.90 15.56
N GLU A 63 16.26 5.25 14.51
CA GLU A 63 15.52 4.24 13.74
C GLU A 63 15.23 2.96 14.55
N GLU A 64 16.09 2.59 15.49
CA GLU A 64 15.83 1.47 16.40
C GLU A 64 14.58 1.72 17.25
N TYR A 65 14.41 2.96 17.71
CA TYR A 65 13.23 3.34 18.49
C TYR A 65 11.95 3.26 17.65
N PHE A 66 12.03 3.61 16.36
CA PHE A 66 10.90 3.39 15.44
C PHE A 66 10.57 1.91 15.30
N THR A 67 11.59 1.08 15.13
CA THR A 67 11.43 -0.38 14.98
C THR A 67 10.81 -0.99 16.23
N LEU A 68 11.25 -0.59 17.42
CA LEU A 68 10.64 -1.01 18.69
C LEU A 68 9.17 -0.58 18.80
N ARG A 69 8.85 0.66 18.41
CA ARG A 69 7.45 1.15 18.35
C ARG A 69 6.60 0.36 17.35
N LEU A 70 7.17 -0.07 16.22
CA LEU A 70 6.47 -0.93 15.25
C LEU A 70 6.16 -2.31 15.83
N TYR A 71 7.11 -2.94 16.53
CA TYR A 71 6.87 -4.22 17.21
C TYR A 71 5.82 -4.10 18.32
N ALA A 72 5.83 -2.99 19.06
CA ALA A 72 4.85 -2.71 20.11
C ALA A 72 3.46 -2.33 19.58
N LEU A 73 3.30 -2.03 18.28
CA LEU A 73 2.04 -1.53 17.69
C LEU A 73 0.84 -2.48 17.85
N HIS A 74 1.11 -3.77 18.04
CA HIS A 74 0.09 -4.80 18.23
C HIS A 74 0.01 -5.29 19.69
N ASP A 75 0.89 -4.81 20.57
CA ASP A 75 0.87 -5.15 21.98
C ASP A 75 -0.21 -4.33 22.70
N ARG A 76 -1.31 -5.00 23.09
CA ARG A 76 -2.45 -4.35 23.76
C ARG A 76 -2.10 -3.80 25.16
N ARG A 77 -0.95 -4.19 25.74
CA ARG A 77 -0.49 -3.72 27.06
C ARG A 77 0.17 -2.35 26.98
N LEU A 78 0.72 -2.00 25.82
CA LEU A 78 1.37 -0.73 25.57
C LEU A 78 0.38 0.16 24.80
N ARG A 79 -0.50 0.87 25.52
CA ARG A 79 -1.26 1.97 24.92
C ARG A 79 -0.30 3.14 24.72
N ILE A 80 0.16 3.31 23.48
CA ILE A 80 1.00 4.43 23.04
C ILE A 80 0.20 5.43 22.22
#